data_AF-A0A3D0YAF6-F1
#
_entry.id   AF-A0A3D0YAF6-F1
#
_cell.length_a   1.000
_cell.length_b   1.000
_cell.length_c   1.000
_cell.angle_alpha   90.00
_cell.angle_beta   90.00
_cell.angle_gamma   90.00
#
_symmetry.space_group_name_H-M   'P 1'
#
loop_
_entity.id
_entity.type
_entity.pdbx_description
1 polymer ?
#
loop_
_entity_poly.entity_id
_entity_poly.type
_entity_poly.pdbx_seq_one_letter_code
_entity_poly.pdbx_strand_id
1 'polypeptide(L)'
;MSIRGLWGIYISGETKFIEIEKKAEPEYTGKIIIEAIKLMKRIYEEEYVQHLEKIFCQIEYSQQITDNSDIFIIINEYIKRGIKKISVREPIHNIYDDTYYEWVYVINLDDETFEIYRGLNNKEDLQGRYFLEEPRDAYYAPSLFRRIHLKEMKI
;
A
#
# COMPACT_ATOMS: atom_id res chain seq x y z
N MET A 1 -3.34 18.41 -6.36
CA MET A 1 -2.10 17.73 -6.87
C MET A 1 -2.41 16.25 -6.93
N SER A 2 -2.04 15.51 -7.99
CA SER A 2 -2.17 14.04 -7.96
C SER A 2 -1.06 13.40 -7.11
N ILE A 3 -1.43 12.47 -6.25
CA ILE A 3 -0.50 11.53 -5.61
C ILE A 3 -0.45 10.30 -6.53
N ARG A 4 0.75 9.84 -6.90
CA ARG A 4 0.85 8.73 -7.87
C ARG A 4 0.55 7.37 -7.25
N GLY A 5 0.78 7.19 -5.95
CA GLY A 5 0.59 5.90 -5.30
C GLY A 5 0.34 6.00 -3.80
N LEU A 6 -0.49 5.10 -3.30
CA LEU A 6 -0.57 4.75 -1.88
C LEU A 6 -0.19 3.28 -1.70
N TRP A 7 0.38 2.96 -0.56
CA TRP A 7 0.37 1.59 -0.09
C TRP A 7 -0.07 1.52 1.36
N GLY A 8 -0.60 0.39 1.77
CA GLY A 8 -1.08 0.24 3.13
C GLY A 8 -1.32 -1.20 3.52
N ILE A 9 -1.65 -1.37 4.79
CA ILE A 9 -2.06 -2.66 5.37
C ILE A 9 -3.51 -2.49 5.85
N TYR A 10 -4.33 -3.50 5.57
CA TYR A 10 -5.72 -3.56 5.99
C TYR A 10 -5.93 -4.70 6.97
N ILE A 11 -6.57 -4.41 8.10
CA ILE A 11 -6.92 -5.36 9.17
C ILE A 11 -8.25 -4.91 9.79
N SER A 12 -9.18 -5.85 9.98
CA SER A 12 -10.40 -5.66 10.80
C SER A 12 -11.22 -4.41 10.49
N GLY A 13 -11.41 -4.10 9.21
CA GLY A 13 -12.23 -2.98 8.76
C GLY A 13 -11.48 -1.66 8.56
N GLU A 14 -10.19 -1.61 8.89
CA GLU A 14 -9.38 -0.40 8.82
C GLU A 14 -8.20 -0.57 7.85
N THR A 15 -7.92 0.45 7.03
CA THR A 15 -6.70 0.51 6.21
C THR A 15 -5.80 1.65 6.69
N LYS A 16 -4.53 1.33 6.96
CA LYS A 16 -3.50 2.31 7.29
C LYS A 16 -2.60 2.53 6.09
N PHE A 17 -2.68 3.72 5.50
CA PHE A 17 -1.94 4.06 4.28
C PHE A 17 -0.67 4.84 4.55
N ILE A 18 0.21 4.75 3.59
CA ILE A 18 1.49 5.42 3.49
C ILE A 18 1.60 5.95 2.05
N GLU A 19 1.86 7.24 1.91
CA GLU A 19 2.02 7.89 0.61
C GLU A 19 3.35 7.50 -0.05
N ILE A 20 3.28 7.17 -1.35
CA ILE A 20 4.44 7.05 -2.22
C ILE A 20 4.62 8.35 -3.00
N GLU A 21 5.82 8.95 -2.91
CA GLU A 21 6.10 10.22 -3.57
C GLU A 21 5.92 10.17 -5.10
N LYS A 22 5.42 11.28 -5.65
CA LYS A 22 5.13 11.58 -7.07
C LYS A 22 6.15 11.14 -8.13
N LYS A 23 7.40 10.85 -7.78
CA LYS A 23 8.43 10.44 -8.76
C LYS A 23 8.49 8.93 -8.98
N ALA A 24 7.85 8.12 -8.14
CA ALA A 24 7.79 6.68 -8.34
C ALA A 24 6.77 6.35 -9.45
N GLU A 25 7.20 5.58 -10.45
CA GLU A 25 6.26 4.97 -11.40
C GLU A 25 5.39 3.95 -10.63
N PRO A 26 4.07 3.91 -10.85
CA PRO A 26 3.22 3.01 -10.10
C PRO A 26 3.59 1.53 -10.26
N GLU A 27 3.88 1.10 -11.49
CA GLU A 27 4.35 -0.26 -11.78
C GLU A 27 5.63 -0.62 -10.97
N TYR A 28 6.53 0.35 -10.81
CA TYR A 28 7.74 0.21 -9.99
C TYR A 28 7.41 0.08 -8.50
N THR A 29 6.42 0.82 -8.04
CA THR A 29 5.97 0.85 -6.63
C THR A 29 5.31 -0.46 -6.22
N GLY A 30 4.36 -0.96 -7.01
CA GLY A 30 3.71 -2.25 -6.75
C GLY A 30 4.73 -3.40 -6.74
N LYS A 31 5.71 -3.37 -7.65
CA LYS A 31 6.78 -4.37 -7.70
C LYS A 31 7.64 -4.36 -6.43
N ILE A 32 7.99 -3.18 -5.91
CA ILE A 32 8.78 -3.08 -4.67
C ILE A 32 8.05 -3.68 -3.48
N ILE A 33 6.75 -3.42 -3.35
CA ILE A 33 5.94 -3.97 -2.25
C ILE A 33 5.87 -5.50 -2.36
N ILE A 34 5.66 -6.03 -3.58
CA ILE A 34 5.67 -7.47 -3.83
C ILE A 34 7.02 -8.09 -3.44
N GLU A 35 8.13 -7.49 -3.85
CA GLU A 35 9.47 -8.00 -3.52
C GLU A 35 9.76 -7.92 -2.01
N ALA A 36 9.28 -6.89 -1.33
CA ALA A 36 9.37 -6.80 0.13
C ALA A 36 8.57 -7.92 0.82
N ILE A 37 7.35 -8.19 0.37
CA ILE A 37 6.53 -9.31 0.90
C ILE A 37 7.24 -10.65 0.67
N LYS A 38 7.76 -10.91 -0.54
CA LYS A 38 8.50 -12.15 -0.83
C LYS A 38 9.72 -12.31 0.07
N LEU A 39 10.44 -11.23 0.32
CA LEU A 39 11.57 -11.24 1.24
C LEU A 39 11.12 -11.56 2.67
N MET A 40 10.05 -10.93 3.16
CA MET A 40 9.52 -11.22 4.49
C MET A 40 9.15 -12.69 4.61
N LYS A 41 8.47 -13.25 3.60
CA LYS A 41 8.16 -14.69 3.55
C LYS A 41 9.41 -15.56 3.57
N ARG A 42 10.53 -15.08 3.01
CA ARG A 42 11.81 -15.81 3.01
C ARG A 42 12.54 -15.73 4.36
N ILE A 43 12.45 -14.60 5.06
CA ILE A 43 13.17 -14.37 6.33
C ILE A 43 12.37 -14.92 7.51
N TYR A 44 11.06 -14.69 7.53
CA TYR A 44 10.18 -14.95 8.67
C TYR A 44 9.23 -16.13 8.43
N GLU A 45 9.28 -16.76 7.26
CA GLU A 45 8.49 -17.95 6.91
C GLU A 45 7.00 -17.78 7.25
N GLU A 46 6.47 -18.54 8.22
CA GLU A 46 5.07 -18.50 8.64
C GLU A 46 4.74 -17.30 9.55
N GLU A 47 5.75 -16.69 10.18
CA GLU A 47 5.58 -15.56 11.10
C GLU A 47 5.42 -14.21 10.37
N TYR A 48 5.60 -14.17 9.04
CA TYR A 48 5.56 -12.93 8.26
C TYR A 48 4.25 -12.14 8.43
N VAL A 49 3.11 -12.81 8.65
CA VAL A 49 1.81 -12.17 8.91
C VAL A 49 1.81 -11.43 10.25
N GLN A 50 2.31 -12.06 11.32
CA GLN A 50 2.43 -11.42 12.64
C GLN A 50 3.36 -10.20 12.58
N HIS A 51 4.37 -10.25 11.71
CA HIS A 51 5.20 -9.07 11.43
C HIS A 51 4.40 -7.98 10.71
N LEU A 52 3.60 -8.30 9.69
CA LEU A 52 2.68 -7.35 9.01
C LEU A 52 1.66 -6.72 9.97
N GLU A 53 1.15 -7.46 10.94
CA GLU A 53 0.26 -6.94 11.99
C GLU A 53 0.98 -5.94 12.91
N LYS A 54 2.20 -6.27 13.37
CA LYS A 54 3.02 -5.33 14.16
C LYS A 54 3.23 -4.01 13.43
N ILE A 55 3.42 -4.09 12.11
CA ILE A 55 3.63 -2.91 11.26
C ILE A 55 2.37 -2.08 11.18
N PHE A 56 1.21 -2.71 10.96
CA PHE A 56 -0.07 -2.04 10.98
C PHE A 56 -0.27 -1.25 12.29
N CYS A 57 0.02 -1.86 13.44
CA CYS A 57 -0.04 -1.17 14.74
C CYS A 57 0.95 0.00 14.83
N GLN A 58 2.12 -0.09 14.19
CA GLN A 58 3.14 0.96 14.22
C GLN A 58 2.82 2.17 13.32
N ILE A 59 2.00 2.03 12.29
CA ILE A 59 1.66 3.13 11.37
C ILE A 59 0.89 4.27 12.09
N GLU A 60 0.21 4.00 13.20
CA GLU A 60 -0.54 5.01 13.99
C GLU A 60 0.33 5.97 14.81
N TYR A 61 1.57 5.60 15.11
CA TYR A 61 2.36 6.27 16.16
C TYR A 61 3.53 7.07 15.57
N SER A 62 3.21 8.22 14.96
CA SER A 62 4.13 9.32 14.61
C SER A 62 5.21 9.08 13.52
N GLN A 63 5.62 10.18 12.87
CA GLN A 63 6.76 10.26 11.94
C GLN A 63 8.10 9.70 12.47
N GLN A 64 8.27 9.52 13.79
CA GLN A 64 9.54 9.07 14.36
C GLN A 64 9.72 7.54 14.35
N ILE A 65 8.65 6.76 14.13
CA ILE A 65 8.72 5.28 14.10
C ILE A 65 8.93 4.73 12.68
N THR A 66 8.58 5.49 11.64
CA THR A 66 8.91 5.15 10.25
C THR A 66 10.41 5.04 10.00
N ASP A 67 11.25 5.61 10.88
CA ASP A 67 12.72 5.48 10.81
C ASP A 67 13.28 4.30 11.64
N ASN A 68 12.48 3.69 12.53
CA ASN A 68 12.97 2.73 13.55
C ASN A 68 12.24 1.37 13.59
N SER A 69 11.27 1.09 12.71
CA SER A 69 10.72 -0.26 12.61
C SER A 69 11.53 -1.10 11.62
N ASP A 70 11.83 -2.35 11.98
CA ASP A 70 12.62 -3.26 11.15
C ASP A 70 12.03 -3.43 9.75
N ILE A 71 10.70 -3.34 9.57
CA ILE A 71 10.12 -3.37 8.22
C ILE A 71 10.38 -2.10 7.44
N PHE A 72 10.33 -0.91 8.05
CA PHE A 72 10.54 0.31 7.30
C PHE A 72 12.02 0.37 6.96
N ILE A 73 12.90 -0.08 7.84
CA ILE A 73 14.31 -0.28 7.51
C ILE A 73 14.45 -1.33 6.40
N ILE A 74 13.78 -2.49 6.45
CA ILE A 74 13.87 -3.53 5.40
C ILE A 74 13.32 -3.04 4.06
N ILE A 75 12.13 -2.42 4.04
CA ILE A 75 11.47 -1.85 2.86
C ILE A 75 12.31 -0.68 2.32
N ASN A 76 12.76 0.23 3.17
CA ASN A 76 13.58 1.39 2.79
C ASN A 76 14.99 0.96 2.37
N GLU A 77 15.62 -0.05 2.99
CA GLU A 77 16.89 -0.64 2.57
C GLU A 77 16.75 -1.40 1.25
N TYR A 78 15.65 -2.13 1.03
CA TYR A 78 15.38 -2.77 -0.26
C TYR A 78 15.11 -1.75 -1.36
N ILE A 79 14.36 -0.69 -1.05
CA ILE A 79 14.14 0.47 -1.93
C ILE A 79 15.49 1.15 -2.25
N LYS A 80 16.35 1.40 -1.25
CA LYS A 80 17.66 2.04 -1.42
C LYS A 80 18.67 1.18 -2.18
N ARG A 81 18.59 -0.16 -2.07
CA ARG A 81 19.40 -1.11 -2.86
C ARG A 81 18.90 -1.26 -4.29
N GLY A 82 17.64 -0.88 -4.56
CA GLY A 82 17.09 -0.69 -5.90
C GLY A 82 17.54 0.65 -6.51
N ILE A 83 17.67 0.68 -7.83
CA ILE A 83 18.31 1.78 -8.60
C ILE A 83 17.56 3.14 -8.51
N LYS A 84 16.47 3.29 -7.75
CA LYS A 84 15.73 4.56 -7.60
C LYS A 84 15.20 4.76 -6.16
N LYS A 85 15.43 5.96 -5.61
CA LYS A 85 14.90 6.41 -4.31
C LYS A 85 13.37 6.53 -4.37
N ILE A 86 12.64 5.78 -3.55
CA ILE A 86 11.25 6.10 -3.20
C ILE A 86 11.29 6.86 -1.87
N SER A 87 10.74 8.06 -1.86
CA SER A 87 10.48 8.76 -0.59
C SER A 87 9.10 8.33 -0.09
N VAL A 88 9.08 7.83 1.14
CA VAL A 88 7.88 7.43 1.86
C VAL A 88 7.44 8.64 2.68
N ARG A 89 6.19 9.09 2.52
CA ARG A 89 5.63 10.22 3.27
C ARG A 89 4.78 9.74 4.45
N GLU A 90 4.31 10.71 5.24
CA GLU A 90 3.48 10.51 6.42
C GLU A 90 2.32 9.54 6.20
N PRO A 91 1.89 8.82 7.24
CA PRO A 91 0.66 8.04 7.21
C PRO A 91 -0.51 8.91 6.76
N ILE A 92 -1.29 8.42 5.79
CA ILE A 92 -2.56 9.05 5.41
C ILE A 92 -3.68 8.22 6.04
N HIS A 93 -4.57 8.88 6.77
CA HIS A 93 -5.69 8.21 7.45
C HIS A 93 -6.92 8.04 6.56
N ASN A 94 -6.99 8.76 5.44
CA ASN A 94 -8.14 8.72 4.56
C ASN A 94 -7.77 8.78 3.07
N ILE A 95 -8.14 7.74 2.33
CA ILE A 95 -8.04 7.67 0.87
C ILE A 95 -8.98 8.66 0.15
N TYR A 96 -9.90 9.28 0.88
CA TYR A 96 -10.84 10.28 0.37
C TYR A 96 -10.40 11.73 0.66
N ASP A 97 -9.16 11.97 1.09
CA ASP A 97 -8.63 13.35 1.23
C ASP A 97 -8.44 14.03 -0.16
N ASP A 98 -8.13 15.33 -0.20
CA ASP A 98 -8.09 16.22 -1.41
C ASP A 98 -7.03 15.85 -2.48
N THR A 99 -6.64 14.59 -2.55
CA THR A 99 -5.61 14.05 -3.41
C THR A 99 -6.12 12.86 -4.22
N TYR A 100 -5.96 12.95 -5.54
CA TYR A 100 -6.26 11.85 -6.45
C TYR A 100 -5.12 10.86 -6.48
N TYR A 101 -5.44 9.57 -6.35
CA TYR A 101 -4.48 8.47 -6.40
C TYR A 101 -4.57 7.74 -7.73
N GLU A 102 -3.45 7.56 -8.43
CA GLU A 102 -3.44 6.74 -9.66
C GLU A 102 -3.49 5.25 -9.33
N TRP A 103 -2.83 4.84 -8.23
CA TRP A 103 -2.75 3.46 -7.78
C TRP A 103 -2.75 3.36 -6.27
N VAL A 104 -3.37 2.31 -5.74
CA VAL A 104 -3.37 2.00 -4.31
C VAL A 104 -3.09 0.52 -4.11
N TYR A 105 -2.09 0.21 -3.30
CA TYR A 105 -1.62 -1.14 -3.02
C TYR A 105 -1.95 -1.51 -1.57
N VAL A 106 -2.77 -2.53 -1.35
CA VAL A 106 -3.24 -2.89 -0.01
C VAL A 106 -2.87 -4.33 0.30
N ILE A 107 -2.17 -4.53 1.41
CA ILE A 107 -1.96 -5.86 1.99
C ILE A 107 -3.13 -6.10 2.94
N ASN A 108 -4.13 -6.86 2.51
CA ASN A 108 -5.28 -7.27 3.29
C ASN A 108 -4.93 -8.52 4.10
N LEU A 109 -4.78 -8.38 5.41
CA LEU A 109 -4.44 -9.52 6.29
C LEU A 109 -5.65 -10.35 6.69
N ASP A 110 -6.87 -9.78 6.67
CA ASP A 110 -8.10 -10.54 6.95
C ASP A 110 -8.28 -11.68 5.92
N ASP A 111 -7.99 -11.40 4.64
CA ASP A 111 -8.13 -12.37 3.53
C ASP A 111 -6.78 -12.92 3.02
N GLU A 112 -5.67 -12.57 3.66
CA GLU A 112 -4.30 -12.83 3.20
C GLU A 112 -4.10 -12.53 1.70
N THR A 113 -4.48 -11.33 1.27
CA THR A 113 -4.39 -10.92 -0.15
C THR A 113 -3.62 -9.62 -0.33
N PHE A 114 -2.95 -9.52 -1.48
CA PHE A 114 -2.44 -8.26 -2.01
C PHE A 114 -3.42 -7.73 -3.05
N GLU A 115 -4.04 -6.61 -2.73
CA GLU A 115 -5.05 -5.94 -3.54
C GLU A 115 -4.42 -4.73 -4.23
N ILE A 116 -4.66 -4.62 -5.53
CA ILE A 116 -4.19 -3.54 -6.38
C ILE A 116 -5.42 -2.80 -6.86
N TYR A 117 -5.49 -1.53 -6.53
CA TYR A 117 -6.56 -0.63 -6.96
C TYR A 117 -6.01 0.39 -7.95
N ARG A 118 -6.81 0.73 -8.94
CA ARG A 118 -6.50 1.73 -9.96
C ARG A 118 -7.47 2.89 -9.82
N GLY A 119 -6.94 4.10 -9.72
CA GLY A 119 -7.74 5.33 -9.68
C GLY A 119 -7.79 6.06 -11.01
N LEU A 120 -8.08 7.37 -10.94
CA LEU A 120 -8.45 8.20 -12.09
C LEU A 120 -9.64 7.64 -12.88
N ASN A 121 -10.59 7.02 -12.17
CA ASN A 121 -11.78 6.43 -12.75
C ASN A 121 -12.79 7.52 -13.07
N ASN A 122 -13.23 7.64 -14.33
CA ASN A 122 -14.27 8.58 -14.73
C ASN A 122 -15.68 7.96 -14.71
N LYS A 123 -15.80 6.74 -14.19
CA LYS A 123 -17.05 6.00 -14.02
C LYS A 123 -17.09 5.45 -12.61
N GLU A 124 -18.31 5.38 -12.07
CA GLU A 124 -18.56 4.68 -10.82
C GLU A 124 -18.19 3.20 -10.99
N ASP A 125 -17.45 2.68 -10.02
CA ASP A 125 -17.10 1.29 -9.93
C ASP A 125 -17.12 0.88 -8.46
N LEU A 126 -18.03 -0.03 -8.12
CA LEU A 126 -18.25 -0.52 -6.76
C LEU A 126 -17.40 -1.76 -6.45
N GLN A 127 -16.46 -2.12 -7.34
CA GLN A 127 -15.57 -3.25 -7.10
C GLN A 127 -14.50 -2.91 -6.06
N GLY A 128 -14.54 -3.63 -4.93
CA GLY A 128 -13.56 -3.55 -3.87
C GLY A 128 -14.05 -2.80 -2.64
N ARG A 129 -13.12 -2.23 -1.88
CA ARG A 129 -13.39 -1.60 -0.58
C ARG A 129 -13.61 -0.10 -0.64
N TYR A 130 -13.04 0.57 -1.65
CA TYR A 130 -13.07 2.02 -1.77
C TYR A 130 -14.13 2.42 -2.78
N PHE A 131 -15.08 3.24 -2.36
CA PHE A 131 -16.18 3.70 -3.20
C PHE A 131 -16.53 5.16 -2.87
N LEU A 132 -17.02 5.86 -3.87
CA LEU A 132 -17.58 7.20 -3.73
C LEU A 132 -18.95 7.19 -4.41
N GLU A 133 -20.00 7.59 -3.68
CA GLU A 133 -21.36 7.69 -4.23
C GLU A 133 -21.45 8.75 -5.33
N GLU A 134 -20.69 9.84 -5.18
CA GLU A 134 -20.57 10.91 -6.18
C GLU A 134 -19.09 11.14 -6.53
N PRO A 135 -18.76 11.45 -7.81
CA PRO A 135 -17.40 11.73 -8.20
C PRO A 135 -16.91 13.03 -7.55
N ARG A 136 -15.62 13.06 -7.20
CA ARG A 136 -14.93 14.30 -6.83
C ARG A 136 -14.26 14.87 -8.08
N ASP A 137 -14.61 16.10 -8.44
CA ASP A 137 -14.32 16.71 -9.73
C ASP A 137 -14.76 15.82 -10.91
N ALA A 138 -13.81 15.12 -11.54
CA ALA A 138 -14.05 14.24 -12.70
C ALA A 138 -13.82 12.76 -12.37
N TYR A 139 -13.48 12.42 -11.12
CA TYR A 139 -12.99 11.10 -10.76
C TYR A 139 -13.72 10.48 -9.57
N TYR A 140 -13.97 9.18 -9.65
CA TYR A 140 -14.45 8.32 -8.58
C TYR A 140 -13.27 7.71 -7.79
N ALA A 141 -13.60 6.95 -6.74
CA ALA A 141 -12.63 6.22 -5.93
C ALA A 141 -11.77 5.24 -6.77
N PRO A 142 -10.57 4.87 -6.29
CA PRO A 142 -9.82 3.78 -6.87
C PRO A 142 -10.60 2.46 -6.81
N SER A 143 -10.72 1.79 -7.94
CA SER A 143 -11.44 0.53 -8.04
C SER A 143 -10.49 -0.66 -8.07
N LEU A 144 -10.97 -1.81 -7.58
CA LEU A 144 -10.15 -3.02 -7.50
C LEU A 144 -9.77 -3.48 -8.90
N PHE A 145 -8.48 -3.42 -9.20
CA PHE A 145 -7.92 -3.86 -10.48
C PHE A 145 -7.53 -5.34 -10.43
N ARG A 146 -6.90 -5.77 -9.31
CA ARG A 146 -6.43 -7.15 -9.16
C ARG A 146 -6.29 -7.54 -7.70
N ARG A 147 -6.57 -8.81 -7.41
CA ARG A 147 -6.28 -9.46 -6.12
C ARG A 147 -5.31 -10.63 -6.35
N ILE A 148 -4.35 -10.78 -5.46
CA ILE A 148 -3.36 -11.88 -5.47
C ILE A 148 -3.33 -12.48 -4.06
N HIS A 149 -3.54 -13.79 -3.91
CA HIS A 149 -3.37 -14.41 -2.60
C HIS A 149 -1.89 -14.42 -2.21
N LEU A 150 -1.58 -14.03 -0.97
CA LEU A 150 -0.19 -13.98 -0.49
C LEU A 150 0.47 -15.36 -0.55
N LYS A 151 -0.29 -16.44 -0.33
CA LYS A 151 0.17 -17.83 -0.47
C LYS A 151 0.63 -18.19 -1.88
N GLU A 152 0.00 -17.61 -2.90
CA GLU A 152 0.32 -17.85 -4.32
C GLU A 152 1.55 -17.06 -4.80
N MET A 153 2.04 -16.09 -4.02
CA MET A 153 3.26 -15.35 -4.33
C MET A 153 4.48 -16.27 -4.19
N LYS A 154 5.03 -16.69 -5.34
CA LYS A 154 6.29 -17.43 -5.44
C LYS A 154 7.46 -16.60 -4.90
N ILE A 155 8.26 -17.20 -4.03
CA ILE A 155 9.50 -16.65 -3.42
C ILE A 155 10.66 -16.71 -4.41
#